data_AF-A0A1D6P7Y5-F1
#
_entry.id   AF-A0A1D6P7Y5-F1
#
_cell.length_a   1.000
_cell.length_b   1.000
_cell.length_c   1.000
_cell.angle_alpha   90.00
_cell.angle_beta   90.00
_cell.angle_gamma   90.00
#
_symmetry.space_group_name_H-M   'P 1'
#
loop_
_entity.id
_entity.type
_entity.pdbx_description
1 polymer ?
#
loop_
_entity_poly.entity_id
_entity_poly.type
_entity_poly.pdbx_seq_one_letter_code
_entity_poly.pdbx_strand_id
1 'polypeptide(L)'
;MGGAKAEDKPAAATAEDDWCYQFGNKNAFDSKAPKKSPLALRVVVFAMTVLCGISIWSMCMKQLGSDGWSRIVKIEVVEQPCNKSTVPPSEVQFAHYPQPTTYSREECKCNAVRFFAIISSQRSGSGWFETLLNSHMNVSSNGEIFSRKERRSNISSIVNAMDRVYSLDWNSSASKNECTAAIGFKWMLNQAHILARYKPRLNTSSLIRKLKQADEYTRDALENLNNTRHITVYYEDIVRNRTRLLDALDFLGVPRRELASRHVKIHTKPLSEQIENWDEVYSALNGTQYEGFLNAADYT
;
A
#
# COMPACT_ATOMS: atom_id res chain seq x y z
N MET A 1 8.14 -53.97 93.45
CA MET A 1 7.96 -53.73 94.90
C MET A 1 7.74 -52.23 95.03
N GLY A 2 6.49 -51.76 95.12
CA GLY A 2 5.69 -51.73 96.37
C GLY A 2 6.24 -50.57 97.22
N GLY A 3 5.52 -49.52 97.59
CA GLY A 3 4.12 -49.14 97.52
C GLY A 3 3.92 -48.03 98.56
N ALA A 4 2.80 -47.31 98.47
CA ALA A 4 2.16 -46.55 99.55
C ALA A 4 2.92 -45.35 100.17
N LYS A 5 2.32 -44.39 100.88
CA LYS A 5 0.98 -43.79 101.04
C LYS A 5 1.12 -42.87 102.28
N ALA A 6 0.41 -41.74 102.30
CA ALA A 6 -0.03 -40.96 103.47
C ALA A 6 1.07 -40.30 104.35
N GLU A 7 1.10 -38.96 104.39
CA GLU A 7 0.43 -38.08 105.37
C GLU A 7 1.03 -38.18 106.79
N ASP A 8 1.71 -37.12 107.23
CA ASP A 8 1.18 -36.23 108.27
C ASP A 8 2.02 -34.93 108.42
N LYS A 9 1.35 -33.85 108.81
CA LYS A 9 1.88 -32.51 109.21
C LYS A 9 2.41 -32.56 110.68
N PRO A 10 3.04 -31.51 111.29
CA PRO A 10 3.26 -30.12 110.88
C PRO A 10 4.64 -29.48 111.23
N ALA A 11 4.78 -28.23 110.82
CA ALA A 11 5.45 -27.09 111.48
C ALA A 11 7.00 -26.96 111.54
N ALA A 12 7.42 -25.87 110.88
CA ALA A 12 8.34 -24.81 111.34
C ALA A 12 9.86 -24.97 111.11
N ALA A 13 10.31 -24.32 110.03
CA ALA A 13 11.51 -23.47 109.84
C ALA A 13 11.78 -23.48 108.32
N THR A 14 12.23 -22.47 107.58
CA THR A 14 12.61 -21.05 107.73
C THR A 14 12.86 -20.59 106.29
N ALA A 15 12.60 -19.32 106.01
CA ALA A 15 13.20 -18.49 104.94
C ALA A 15 13.33 -19.09 103.52
N GLU A 16 12.52 -18.59 102.57
CA GLU A 16 12.97 -17.83 101.38
C GLU A 16 11.78 -17.64 100.41
N ASP A 17 11.87 -16.53 99.67
CA ASP A 17 11.15 -16.22 98.43
C ASP A 17 9.66 -15.86 98.45
N ASP A 18 9.46 -14.54 98.45
CA ASP A 18 8.73 -13.77 97.43
C ASP A 18 7.34 -14.28 97.02
N TRP A 19 6.28 -13.68 97.57
CA TRP A 19 4.92 -13.70 97.00
C TRP A 19 4.06 -12.49 97.43
N CYS A 20 3.66 -11.72 96.41
CA CYS A 20 2.26 -11.45 96.00
C CYS A 20 1.34 -10.45 96.74
N TYR A 21 0.39 -9.95 95.92
CA TYR A 21 -1.03 -9.59 96.17
C TYR A 21 -1.39 -8.09 96.21
N GLN A 22 -2.54 -7.59 95.72
CA GLN A 22 -3.75 -8.09 95.03
C GLN A 22 -4.40 -6.89 94.29
N PHE A 23 -5.19 -7.02 93.23
CA PHE A 23 -6.61 -7.44 93.16
C PHE A 23 -6.90 -7.69 91.65
N GLY A 24 -7.64 -8.69 91.17
CA GLY A 24 -8.86 -9.29 91.69
C GLY A 24 -10.07 -8.80 90.90
N ASN A 25 -10.38 -9.39 89.74
CA ASN A 25 -11.76 -9.80 89.44
C ASN A 25 -11.88 -10.86 88.35
N LYS A 26 -12.75 -11.84 88.60
CA LYS A 26 -13.17 -12.92 87.71
C LYS A 26 -14.08 -12.38 86.61
N ASN A 27 -13.94 -12.91 85.40
CA ASN A 27 -15.05 -13.56 84.69
C ASN A 27 -14.50 -14.42 83.55
N ALA A 28 -14.87 -15.70 83.61
CA ALA A 28 -14.61 -16.68 82.57
C ALA A 28 -15.39 -16.31 81.31
N PHE A 29 -14.69 -16.26 80.17
CA PHE A 29 -15.27 -16.49 78.85
C PHE A 29 -14.19 -17.13 77.97
N ASP A 30 -14.25 -18.46 77.89
CA ASP A 30 -13.65 -19.21 76.79
C ASP A 30 -14.18 -18.65 75.47
N SER A 31 -13.30 -18.06 74.67
CA SER A 31 -13.57 -17.82 73.26
C SER A 31 -12.35 -18.26 72.45
N LYS A 32 -12.51 -19.41 71.80
CA LYS A 32 -11.59 -19.92 70.77
C LYS A 32 -11.28 -18.81 69.78
N ALA A 33 -10.00 -18.49 69.58
CA ALA A 33 -9.58 -17.66 68.47
C ALA A 33 -9.99 -18.32 67.14
N PRO A 34 -10.78 -17.66 66.26
CA PRO A 34 -11.09 -18.24 64.96
C PRO A 34 -9.83 -18.13 64.10
N LYS A 35 -9.37 -19.27 63.56
CA LYS A 35 -8.39 -19.29 62.46
C LYS A 35 -9.00 -18.52 61.28
N LYS A 36 -8.70 -17.22 61.15
CA LYS A 36 -9.06 -16.46 59.95
C LYS A 36 -8.29 -17.08 58.78
N SER A 37 -9.05 -17.65 57.86
CA SER A 37 -8.56 -18.33 56.66
C SER A 37 -7.60 -17.42 55.87
N PRO A 38 -6.45 -17.94 55.40
CA PRO A 38 -5.47 -17.18 54.60
C PRO A 38 -6.04 -16.65 53.27
N LEU A 39 -7.22 -17.13 52.88
CA LEU A 39 -7.94 -16.72 51.67
C LEU A 39 -8.59 -15.33 51.82
N ALA A 40 -9.14 -15.00 52.99
CA ALA A 40 -9.74 -13.69 53.22
C ALA A 40 -8.67 -12.58 53.22
N LEU A 41 -7.51 -12.84 53.81
CA LEU A 41 -6.37 -11.92 53.77
C LEU A 41 -5.88 -11.70 52.34
N ARG A 42 -5.78 -12.77 51.53
CA ARG A 42 -5.37 -12.68 50.12
C ARG A 42 -6.38 -11.88 49.29
N VAL A 43 -7.68 -12.05 49.52
CA VAL A 43 -8.72 -11.27 48.83
C VAL A 43 -8.64 -9.79 49.21
N VAL A 44 -8.41 -9.47 50.48
CA VAL A 44 -8.23 -8.08 50.94
C VAL A 44 -6.99 -7.45 50.33
N VAL A 45 -5.85 -8.16 50.29
CA VAL A 45 -4.63 -7.67 49.66
C VAL A 45 -4.85 -7.43 48.15
N PHE A 46 -5.54 -8.35 47.47
CA PHE A 46 -5.85 -8.20 46.05
C PHE A 46 -6.73 -6.98 45.79
N ALA A 47 -7.76 -6.77 46.61
CA ALA A 47 -8.64 -5.60 46.52
C ALA A 47 -7.84 -4.29 46.73
N MET A 48 -6.93 -4.25 47.70
CA MET A 48 -6.08 -3.08 47.95
C MET A 48 -5.11 -2.81 46.79
N THR A 49 -4.55 -3.85 46.16
CA THR A 49 -3.69 -3.68 44.98
C THR A 49 -4.45 -3.16 43.76
N VAL A 50 -5.69 -3.60 43.55
CA VAL A 50 -6.54 -3.12 42.46
C VAL A 50 -6.95 -1.66 42.70
N LEU A 51 -7.35 -1.31 43.92
CA LEU A 51 -7.69 0.07 44.28
C LEU A 51 -6.48 1.01 44.19
N CYS A 52 -5.30 0.56 44.61
CA CYS A 52 -4.06 1.33 44.43
C CYS A 52 -3.72 1.47 42.94
N GLY A 53 -3.87 0.42 42.14
CA GLY A 53 -3.64 0.46 40.70
C GLY A 53 -4.57 1.45 39.99
N ILE A 54 -5.86 1.46 40.32
CA ILE A 54 -6.84 2.42 39.79
C ILE A 54 -6.51 3.85 40.25
N SER A 55 -6.06 4.03 41.49
CA SER A 55 -5.69 5.34 42.03
C SER A 55 -4.42 5.89 41.37
N ILE A 56 -3.40 5.05 41.18
CA ILE A 56 -2.15 5.39 40.48
C ILE A 56 -2.44 5.69 39.01
N TRP A 57 -3.29 4.89 38.36
CA TRP A 57 -3.71 5.15 36.98
C TRP A 57 -4.49 6.46 36.86
N SER A 58 -5.41 6.75 37.79
CA SER A 58 -6.16 8.01 37.85
C SER A 58 -5.25 9.22 38.09
N MET A 59 -4.26 9.10 38.99
CA MET A 59 -3.27 10.16 39.22
C MET A 59 -2.34 10.35 38.02
N CYS A 60 -1.91 9.27 37.34
CA CYS A 60 -1.11 9.35 36.10
C CYS A 60 -1.91 9.98 34.95
N MET A 61 -3.19 9.65 34.81
CA MET A 61 -4.08 10.27 33.81
C MET A 61 -4.33 11.76 34.11
N LYS A 62 -4.41 12.15 35.38
CA LYS A 62 -4.51 13.57 35.78
C LYS A 62 -3.23 14.36 35.51
N GLN A 63 -2.05 13.74 35.61
CA GLN A 63 -0.77 14.37 35.24
C GLN A 63 -0.58 14.48 33.71
N LEU A 64 -1.05 13.50 32.93
CA LEU A 64 -1.05 13.59 31.45
C LEU A 64 -2.08 14.60 30.92
N GLY A 65 -3.16 14.87 31.68
CA GLY A 65 -4.27 15.71 31.23
C GLY A 65 -4.10 17.22 31.37
N SER A 66 -3.12 17.72 32.14
CA SER A 66 -2.98 19.17 32.40
C SER A 66 -1.64 19.77 31.95
N ASP A 67 -0.50 19.11 32.20
CA ASP A 67 0.80 19.81 32.12
C ASP A 67 1.76 19.25 31.05
N GLY A 68 1.39 18.17 30.36
CA GLY A 68 2.16 17.61 29.24
C GLY A 68 1.82 18.19 27.86
N TRP A 69 0.60 18.73 27.69
CA TRP A 69 0.13 19.27 26.40
C TRP A 69 0.53 20.74 26.21
N SER A 70 0.67 21.51 27.28
CA SER A 70 0.90 22.96 27.23
C SER A 70 2.30 23.38 26.75
N ARG A 71 3.24 22.44 26.59
CA ARG A 71 4.57 22.68 26.00
C ARG A 71 4.76 22.12 24.59
N ILE A 72 3.72 21.57 23.98
CA ILE A 72 3.71 21.45 22.52
C ILE A 72 3.46 22.88 22.03
N VAL A 73 4.52 23.55 21.60
CA VAL A 73 4.40 24.76 20.78
C VAL A 73 3.42 24.37 19.69
N LYS A 74 2.21 24.93 19.72
CA LYS A 74 1.33 24.97 18.56
C LYS A 74 2.06 25.83 17.54
N ILE A 75 3.02 25.23 16.86
CA ILE A 75 3.41 25.69 15.55
C ILE A 75 2.15 25.37 14.74
N GLU A 76 1.25 26.35 14.65
CA GLU A 76 0.39 26.42 13.48
C GLU A 76 1.38 26.49 12.31
N VAL A 77 1.65 25.31 11.73
CA VAL A 77 2.27 25.21 10.43
C VAL A 77 1.26 25.88 9.52
N VAL A 78 1.44 27.18 9.32
CA VAL A 78 0.85 27.93 8.22
C VAL A 78 0.99 27.00 7.02
N GLU A 79 -0.11 26.63 6.38
CA GLU A 79 -0.08 25.83 5.16
C GLU A 79 0.84 26.56 4.20
N GLN A 80 2.10 26.12 4.12
CA GLN A 80 3.07 26.79 3.28
C GLN A 80 2.61 26.48 1.86
N PRO A 81 2.19 27.48 1.08
CA PRO A 81 1.79 27.24 -0.28
C PRO A 81 3.00 26.63 -0.99
N CYS A 82 2.83 25.46 -1.58
CA CYS A 82 3.92 24.78 -2.25
C CYS A 82 4.56 25.73 -3.25
N ASN A 83 5.88 25.92 -3.15
CA ASN A 83 6.59 26.91 -3.94
C ASN A 83 6.61 26.46 -5.41
N LYS A 84 5.70 27.03 -6.22
CA LYS A 84 5.57 26.71 -7.64
C LYS A 84 6.75 27.22 -8.49
N SER A 85 7.64 28.04 -7.92
CA SER A 85 8.75 28.69 -8.63
C SER A 85 9.82 27.71 -9.14
N THR A 86 9.89 26.50 -8.59
CA THR A 86 10.84 25.45 -9.02
C THR A 86 10.41 24.76 -10.31
N VAL A 87 9.13 24.89 -10.72
CA VAL A 87 8.61 24.28 -11.94
C VAL A 87 8.76 25.26 -13.10
N PRO A 88 9.33 24.85 -14.26
CA PRO A 88 9.39 25.70 -15.44
C PRO A 88 8.00 26.24 -15.81
N PRO A 89 7.85 27.52 -16.23
CA PRO A 89 6.55 28.11 -16.53
C PRO A 89 5.68 27.30 -17.49
N SER A 90 6.29 26.65 -18.49
CA SER A 90 5.62 25.78 -19.46
C SER A 90 5.09 24.47 -18.88
N GLU A 91 5.58 24.05 -17.71
CA GLU A 91 5.23 22.78 -17.06
C GLU A 91 4.28 22.95 -15.87
N VAL A 92 4.06 24.19 -15.41
CA VAL A 92 3.16 24.50 -14.27
C VAL A 92 1.76 23.95 -14.48
N GLN A 93 1.25 23.95 -15.72
CA GLN A 93 -0.09 23.44 -16.05
C GLN A 93 -0.23 21.92 -15.86
N PHE A 94 0.88 21.16 -15.83
CA PHE A 94 0.87 19.72 -15.62
C PHE A 94 1.14 19.33 -14.16
N ALA A 95 1.54 20.30 -13.33
CA ALA A 95 1.84 20.11 -11.92
C ALA A 95 0.56 20.25 -11.09
N HIS A 96 0.14 19.17 -10.43
CA HIS A 96 -0.95 19.18 -9.45
C HIS A 96 -0.45 18.65 -8.10
N TYR A 97 -1.11 19.06 -7.02
CA TYR A 97 -0.73 18.72 -5.65
C TYR A 97 -1.91 18.01 -4.96
N PRO A 98 -2.06 16.70 -5.20
CA PRO A 98 -3.20 15.95 -4.68
C PRO A 98 -3.14 15.82 -3.16
N GLN A 99 -4.31 15.85 -2.52
CA GLN A 99 -4.50 15.64 -1.09
C GLN A 99 -5.35 14.37 -0.88
N PRO A 100 -4.72 13.17 -0.87
CA PRO A 100 -5.45 11.93 -0.67
C PRO A 100 -6.18 11.91 0.66
N THR A 101 -7.38 11.33 0.67
CA THR A 101 -8.20 11.13 1.88
C THR A 101 -7.80 9.86 2.63
N THR A 102 -7.14 8.92 1.95
CA THR A 102 -6.81 7.60 2.50
C THR A 102 -5.47 7.52 3.23
N TYR A 103 -4.58 8.50 3.04
CA TYR A 103 -3.28 8.59 3.72
C TYR A 103 -2.71 10.01 3.62
N SER A 104 -1.70 10.32 4.44
CA SER A 104 -0.98 11.59 4.37
C SER A 104 0.26 11.44 3.48
N ARG A 105 0.57 12.47 2.69
CA ARG A 105 1.80 12.53 1.88
C ARG A 105 3.01 13.04 2.68
N GLU A 106 2.85 13.33 3.97
CA GLU A 106 3.91 13.75 4.88
C GLU A 106 4.80 14.87 4.28
N GLU A 107 6.12 14.68 4.29
CA GLU A 107 7.11 15.61 3.73
C GLU A 107 6.91 15.88 2.22
N CYS A 108 6.20 14.98 1.53
CA CYS A 108 5.95 15.01 0.10
C CYS A 108 4.63 15.71 -0.29
N LYS A 109 3.93 16.39 0.65
CA LYS A 109 2.74 17.22 0.36
C LYS A 109 2.98 18.23 -0.78
N CYS A 110 4.20 18.78 -0.84
CA CYS A 110 4.60 19.73 -1.87
C CYS A 110 5.37 19.14 -3.06
N ASN A 111 5.33 17.83 -3.24
CA ASN A 111 5.79 17.22 -4.48
C ASN A 111 4.67 17.27 -5.50
N ALA A 112 4.92 18.02 -6.57
CA ALA A 112 4.05 18.06 -7.74
C ALA A 112 3.93 16.65 -8.34
N VAL A 113 2.72 16.30 -8.69
CA VAL A 113 2.40 15.05 -9.36
C VAL A 113 2.02 15.39 -10.80
N ARG A 114 2.29 14.48 -11.74
CA ARG A 114 1.88 14.58 -13.15
C ARG A 114 0.89 13.47 -13.49
N PHE A 115 -0.17 13.82 -14.20
CA PHE A 115 -1.13 12.85 -14.72
C PHE A 115 -0.62 12.26 -16.02
N PHE A 116 -0.82 10.97 -16.22
CA PHE A 116 -0.61 10.33 -17.51
C PHE A 116 -1.65 9.26 -17.77
N ALA A 117 -1.84 8.95 -19.05
CA ALA A 117 -2.60 7.80 -19.50
C ALA A 117 -1.79 7.07 -20.57
N ILE A 118 -1.73 5.74 -20.49
CA ILE A 118 -1.15 4.89 -21.52
C ILE A 118 -2.29 4.46 -22.43
N ILE A 119 -2.38 5.05 -23.62
CA ILE A 119 -3.37 4.67 -24.64
C ILE A 119 -2.71 3.65 -25.55
N SER A 120 -3.33 2.47 -25.70
CA SER A 120 -2.77 1.43 -26.56
C SER A 120 -3.85 0.56 -27.19
N SER A 121 -3.50 -0.08 -28.31
CA SER A 121 -4.20 -1.25 -28.82
C SER A 121 -3.80 -2.50 -28.02
N GLN A 122 -4.50 -3.61 -28.26
CA GLN A 122 -4.17 -4.88 -27.61
C GLN A 122 -2.83 -5.42 -28.11
N ARG A 123 -2.17 -6.22 -27.27
CA ARG A 123 -0.93 -6.94 -27.61
C ARG A 123 0.23 -6.03 -28.04
N SER A 124 0.18 -4.76 -27.66
CA SER A 124 1.20 -3.73 -27.89
C SER A 124 2.38 -3.76 -26.92
N GLY A 125 2.48 -4.77 -26.04
CA GLY A 125 3.47 -4.78 -24.95
C GLY A 125 3.14 -3.81 -23.79
N SER A 126 1.98 -3.16 -23.81
CA SER A 126 1.61 -2.14 -22.81
C SER A 126 1.57 -2.62 -21.37
N GLY A 127 1.28 -3.91 -21.12
CA GLY A 127 1.39 -4.50 -19.78
C GLY A 127 2.84 -4.61 -19.28
N TRP A 128 3.77 -5.02 -20.16
CA TRP A 128 5.19 -5.03 -19.83
C TRP A 128 5.70 -3.61 -19.56
N PHE A 129 5.35 -2.66 -20.43
CA PHE A 129 5.72 -1.25 -20.29
C PHE A 129 5.18 -0.64 -18.99
N GLU A 130 3.91 -0.88 -18.66
CA GLU A 130 3.32 -0.46 -17.38
C GLU A 130 4.12 -1.01 -16.19
N THR A 131 4.47 -2.29 -16.20
CA THR A 131 5.23 -2.86 -15.09
C THR A 131 6.66 -2.32 -14.99
N LEU A 132 7.28 -1.95 -16.12
CA LEU A 132 8.54 -1.21 -16.10
C LEU A 132 8.36 0.13 -15.39
N LEU A 133 7.35 0.91 -15.77
CA LEU A 133 7.07 2.20 -15.15
C LEU A 133 6.81 2.04 -13.64
N ASN A 134 6.02 1.05 -13.23
CA ASN A 134 5.71 0.78 -11.82
C ASN A 134 6.90 0.27 -10.99
N SER A 135 8.03 -0.08 -11.61
CA SER A 135 9.27 -0.32 -10.87
C SER A 135 9.96 0.97 -10.41
N HIS A 136 9.55 2.12 -10.95
CA HIS A 136 10.02 3.43 -10.51
C HIS A 136 9.31 3.85 -9.22
N MET A 137 10.06 4.15 -8.16
CA MET A 137 9.49 4.43 -6.83
C MET A 137 8.54 5.64 -6.77
N ASN A 138 8.66 6.59 -7.70
CA ASN A 138 7.79 7.78 -7.80
C ASN A 138 6.69 7.67 -8.87
N VAL A 139 6.48 6.50 -9.50
CA VAL A 139 5.45 6.32 -10.53
C VAL A 139 4.41 5.31 -10.06
N SER A 140 3.14 5.60 -10.32
CA SER A 140 2.03 4.68 -10.07
C SER A 140 1.07 4.64 -11.25
N SER A 141 1.11 3.57 -12.04
CA SER A 141 0.11 3.21 -13.06
C SER A 141 -0.86 2.18 -12.51
N ASN A 142 -2.16 2.48 -12.60
CA ASN A 142 -3.25 1.70 -11.98
C ASN A 142 -3.94 0.70 -12.92
N GLY A 143 -3.26 0.26 -13.98
CA GLY A 143 -3.79 -0.74 -14.91
C GLY A 143 -5.01 -0.25 -15.69
N GLU A 144 -5.82 -1.20 -16.12
CA GLU A 144 -7.02 -0.95 -16.93
C GLU A 144 -8.22 -0.59 -16.07
N ILE A 145 -8.22 0.64 -15.54
CA ILE A 145 -9.31 1.11 -14.70
C ILE A 145 -10.65 1.23 -15.44
N PHE A 146 -10.67 1.21 -16.78
CA PHE A 146 -11.93 1.26 -17.54
C PHE A 146 -12.34 -0.09 -18.15
N SER A 147 -11.65 -1.17 -17.78
CA SER A 147 -12.03 -2.55 -18.17
C SER A 147 -13.41 -2.94 -17.64
N ARG A 148 -13.79 -2.44 -16.45
CA ARG A 148 -15.11 -2.71 -15.84
C ARG A 148 -16.17 -1.81 -16.44
N LYS A 149 -17.25 -2.41 -16.95
CA LYS A 149 -18.35 -1.70 -17.61
C LYS A 149 -18.98 -0.61 -16.74
N GLU A 150 -19.19 -0.83 -15.43
CA GLU A 150 -19.69 0.21 -14.52
C GLU A 150 -18.90 1.52 -14.60
N ARG A 151 -17.57 1.44 -14.69
CA ARG A 151 -16.70 2.62 -14.63
C ARG A 151 -16.76 3.46 -15.91
N ARG A 152 -17.35 2.93 -16.97
CA ARG A 152 -17.56 3.60 -18.26
C ARG A 152 -19.02 3.62 -18.70
N SER A 153 -19.94 3.40 -17.77
CA SER A 153 -21.38 3.37 -18.07
C SER A 153 -21.94 4.73 -18.46
N ASN A 154 -21.39 5.80 -17.87
CA ASN A 154 -21.73 7.18 -18.17
C ASN A 154 -20.58 8.13 -17.78
N ILE A 155 -20.72 9.41 -18.15
CA ILE A 155 -19.70 10.44 -17.92
C ILE A 155 -19.42 10.63 -16.42
N SER A 156 -20.44 10.63 -15.57
CA SER A 156 -20.25 10.77 -14.11
C SER A 156 -19.42 9.62 -13.54
N SER A 157 -19.68 8.38 -13.94
CA SER A 157 -18.88 7.22 -13.54
C SER A 157 -17.42 7.34 -13.99
N ILE A 158 -17.18 7.89 -15.19
CA ILE A 158 -15.82 8.09 -15.72
C ILE A 158 -15.09 9.15 -14.90
N VAL A 159 -15.71 10.32 -14.70
CA VAL A 159 -15.14 11.43 -13.91
C VAL A 159 -14.85 10.97 -12.49
N ASN A 160 -15.80 10.30 -11.83
CA ASN A 160 -15.60 9.76 -10.48
C ASN A 160 -14.42 8.77 -10.40
N ALA A 161 -14.21 7.96 -11.43
CA ALA A 161 -13.07 7.05 -11.49
C ALA A 161 -11.76 7.80 -11.69
N MET A 162 -11.73 8.79 -12.59
CA MET A 162 -10.57 9.65 -12.82
C MET A 162 -10.19 10.44 -11.58
N ASP A 163 -11.16 11.08 -10.93
CA ASP A 163 -10.95 11.87 -9.71
C ASP A 163 -10.29 11.05 -8.62
N ARG A 164 -10.72 9.80 -8.42
CA ARG A 164 -10.09 8.89 -7.45
C ARG A 164 -8.65 8.53 -7.81
N VAL A 165 -8.37 8.27 -9.08
CA VAL A 165 -6.99 7.97 -9.52
C VAL A 165 -6.09 9.19 -9.36
N TYR A 166 -6.55 10.33 -9.81
CA TYR A 166 -5.79 11.57 -9.82
C TYR A 166 -5.68 12.25 -8.46
N SER A 167 -6.55 11.91 -7.51
CA SER A 167 -6.43 12.29 -6.11
C SER A 167 -5.59 11.32 -5.27
N LEU A 168 -4.91 10.34 -5.90
CA LEU A 168 -4.14 9.27 -5.22
C LEU A 168 -4.96 8.35 -4.31
N ASP A 169 -6.30 8.39 -4.37
CA ASP A 169 -7.20 7.61 -3.53
C ASP A 169 -7.68 6.30 -4.16
N TRP A 170 -7.15 5.99 -5.34
CA TRP A 170 -7.49 4.75 -6.04
C TRP A 170 -6.94 3.53 -5.28
N ASN A 171 -7.81 2.58 -4.94
CA ASN A 171 -7.41 1.35 -4.26
C ASN A 171 -7.02 0.28 -5.31
N SER A 172 -5.72 0.04 -5.46
CA SER A 172 -5.18 -0.97 -6.38
C SER A 172 -3.94 -1.65 -5.80
N SER A 173 -3.44 -2.64 -6.52
CA SER A 173 -2.15 -3.29 -6.25
C SER A 173 -0.93 -2.46 -6.66
N ALA A 174 -1.12 -1.29 -7.28
CA ALA A 174 0.00 -0.40 -7.59
C ALA A 174 0.61 0.15 -6.29
N SER A 175 1.92 0.33 -6.26
CA SER A 175 2.62 0.87 -5.08
C SER A 175 2.17 2.30 -4.81
N LYS A 176 1.45 2.51 -3.70
CA LYS A 176 1.14 3.85 -3.19
C LYS A 176 2.35 4.35 -2.41
N ASN A 177 2.94 5.44 -2.89
CA ASN A 177 4.08 6.08 -2.24
C ASN A 177 3.72 7.53 -1.86
N GLU A 178 4.05 7.93 -0.64
CA GLU A 178 3.95 9.31 -0.13
C GLU A 178 4.52 10.32 -1.13
N CYS A 179 5.63 9.95 -1.78
CA CYS A 179 6.38 10.78 -2.72
C CYS A 179 6.12 10.44 -4.20
N THR A 180 4.96 9.87 -4.54
CA THR A 180 4.54 9.70 -5.94
C THR A 180 4.63 11.02 -6.68
N ALA A 181 5.24 11.03 -7.87
CA ALA A 181 5.44 12.21 -8.73
C ALA A 181 4.76 12.05 -10.10
N ALA A 182 4.38 10.83 -10.49
CA ALA A 182 3.55 10.60 -11.66
C ALA A 182 2.49 9.53 -11.37
N ILE A 183 1.23 9.82 -11.66
CA ILE A 183 0.12 8.88 -11.51
C ILE A 183 -0.69 8.77 -12.79
N GLY A 184 -1.07 7.54 -13.11
CA GLY A 184 -1.82 7.27 -14.31
C GLY A 184 -2.51 5.93 -14.31
N PHE A 185 -2.97 5.57 -15.49
CA PHE A 185 -3.62 4.31 -15.78
C PHE A 185 -3.42 3.95 -17.26
N LYS A 186 -3.77 2.72 -17.59
CA LYS A 186 -3.77 2.22 -18.96
C LYS A 186 -5.19 2.21 -19.53
N TRP A 187 -5.37 2.70 -20.74
CA TRP A 187 -6.63 2.63 -21.48
C TRP A 187 -6.41 1.84 -22.78
N MET A 188 -7.07 0.68 -22.90
CA MET A 188 -7.05 -0.11 -24.14
C MET A 188 -8.26 0.25 -25.01
N LEU A 189 -8.00 0.67 -26.25
CA LEU A 189 -9.05 1.14 -27.17
C LEU A 189 -9.95 0.01 -27.66
N ASN A 190 -9.47 -1.23 -27.64
CA ASN A 190 -10.25 -2.42 -27.96
C ASN A 190 -9.91 -3.50 -26.92
N GLN A 191 -10.83 -4.40 -26.55
CA GLN A 191 -10.56 -5.58 -25.70
C GLN A 191 -10.53 -6.87 -26.54
N ALA A 192 -9.47 -7.68 -26.45
CA ALA A 192 -9.40 -8.98 -27.15
C ALA A 192 -9.55 -10.11 -26.17
N HIS A 193 -10.25 -11.14 -26.62
CA HIS A 193 -10.28 -12.41 -25.93
C HIS A 193 -9.09 -13.29 -26.32
N ILE A 194 -8.73 -14.16 -25.39
CA ILE A 194 -7.55 -15.03 -25.27
C ILE A 194 -6.99 -15.56 -26.61
N LEU A 195 -5.69 -15.35 -26.87
CA LEU A 195 -4.86 -16.21 -27.73
C LEU A 195 -3.42 -16.28 -27.18
N ALA A 196 -3.17 -17.27 -26.31
CA ALA A 196 -1.82 -17.62 -25.86
C ALA A 196 -1.35 -18.98 -26.41
N ARG A 197 -2.22 -19.74 -27.09
CA ARG A 197 -1.92 -21.09 -27.62
C ARG A 197 -2.38 -21.32 -29.07
N TYR A 198 -2.84 -20.27 -29.76
CA TYR A 198 -3.41 -20.40 -31.10
C TYR A 198 -2.38 -19.99 -32.15
N LYS A 199 -2.19 -20.84 -33.16
CA LYS A 199 -1.50 -20.51 -34.41
C LYS A 199 -2.57 -19.97 -35.38
N PRO A 200 -2.73 -18.64 -35.53
CA PRO A 200 -3.83 -18.13 -36.35
C PRO A 200 -3.62 -18.41 -37.83
N ARG A 201 -4.71 -18.79 -38.49
CA ARG A 201 -4.84 -18.66 -39.94
C ARG A 201 -5.39 -17.27 -40.26
N LEU A 202 -4.64 -16.49 -41.03
CA LEU A 202 -5.01 -15.11 -41.39
C LEU A 202 -5.74 -15.07 -42.73
N ASN A 203 -6.79 -14.25 -42.82
CA ASN A 203 -7.47 -13.99 -44.08
C ASN A 203 -6.70 -12.94 -44.89
N THR A 204 -5.91 -13.42 -45.87
CA THR A 204 -5.04 -12.61 -46.73
C THR A 204 -5.79 -11.63 -47.61
N SER A 205 -6.98 -11.99 -48.10
CA SER A 205 -7.85 -11.10 -48.89
C SER A 205 -8.26 -9.83 -48.14
N SER A 206 -8.33 -9.90 -46.81
CA SER A 206 -8.68 -8.75 -45.94
C SER A 206 -7.49 -8.11 -45.23
N LEU A 207 -6.29 -8.70 -45.33
CA LEU A 207 -5.14 -8.38 -44.48
C LEU A 207 -4.67 -6.94 -44.66
N ILE A 208 -4.36 -6.54 -45.89
CA ILE A 208 -3.91 -5.17 -46.22
C ILE A 208 -4.95 -4.14 -45.76
N ARG A 209 -6.24 -4.40 -46.00
CA ARG A 209 -7.32 -3.51 -45.55
C ARG A 209 -7.34 -3.36 -44.04
N LYS A 210 -7.16 -4.45 -43.28
CA LYS A 210 -7.12 -4.41 -41.81
C LYS A 210 -5.88 -3.68 -41.28
N LEU A 211 -4.73 -3.83 -41.92
CA LEU A 211 -3.52 -3.10 -41.57
C LEU A 211 -3.69 -1.59 -41.83
N LYS A 212 -4.22 -1.21 -43.00
CA LYS A 212 -4.58 0.19 -43.30
C LYS A 212 -5.53 0.77 -42.27
N GLN A 213 -6.56 0.03 -41.91
CA GLN A 213 -7.51 0.45 -40.88
C GLN A 213 -6.82 0.66 -39.52
N ALA A 214 -5.84 -0.18 -39.15
CA ALA A 214 -5.09 -0.01 -37.91
C ALA A 214 -4.19 1.25 -37.94
N ASP A 215 -3.56 1.55 -39.08
CA ASP A 215 -2.79 2.78 -39.27
C ASP A 215 -3.67 4.02 -39.22
N GLU A 216 -4.84 3.98 -39.88
CA GLU A 216 -5.85 5.04 -39.86
C GLU A 216 -6.32 5.33 -38.45
N TYR A 217 -6.67 4.30 -37.67
CA TYR A 217 -7.04 4.47 -36.25
C TYR A 217 -5.93 5.12 -35.43
N THR A 218 -4.68 4.76 -35.70
CA THR A 218 -3.53 5.34 -35.00
C THR A 218 -3.35 6.81 -35.37
N ARG A 219 -3.45 7.13 -36.67
CA ARG A 219 -3.38 8.49 -37.19
C ARG A 219 -4.48 9.37 -36.60
N ASP A 220 -5.73 8.90 -36.63
CA ASP A 220 -6.88 9.62 -36.09
C ASP A 220 -6.74 9.84 -34.58
N ALA A 221 -6.21 8.86 -33.83
CA ALA A 221 -5.95 9.02 -32.40
C ALA A 221 -4.89 10.11 -32.14
N LEU A 222 -3.80 10.15 -32.90
CA LEU A 222 -2.77 11.18 -32.79
C LEU A 222 -3.29 12.57 -33.18
N GLU A 223 -4.12 12.64 -34.22
CA GLU A 223 -4.77 13.88 -34.66
C GLU A 223 -5.69 14.45 -33.57
N ASN A 224 -6.52 13.60 -32.94
CA ASN A 224 -7.39 13.98 -31.83
C ASN A 224 -6.60 14.40 -30.57
N LEU A 225 -5.35 13.95 -30.44
CA LEU A 225 -4.47 14.26 -29.30
C LEU A 225 -3.43 15.35 -29.63
N ASN A 226 -3.52 16.03 -30.77
CA ASN A 226 -2.52 17.01 -31.21
C ASN A 226 -2.27 18.16 -30.20
N ASN A 227 -3.33 18.61 -29.52
CA ASN A 227 -3.32 19.67 -28.52
C ASN A 227 -3.06 19.14 -27.09
N THR A 228 -2.90 17.82 -26.95
CA THR A 228 -2.57 17.17 -25.68
C THR A 228 -1.11 16.75 -25.71
N ARG A 229 -0.37 17.05 -24.63
CA ARG A 229 1.03 16.62 -24.50
C ARG A 229 1.10 15.08 -24.55
N HIS A 230 1.71 14.53 -25.59
CA HIS A 230 1.87 13.08 -25.78
C HIS A 230 3.23 12.73 -26.39
N ILE A 231 3.63 11.47 -26.23
CA ILE A 231 4.76 10.85 -26.93
C ILE A 231 4.30 9.50 -27.50
N THR A 232 4.89 9.08 -28.61
CA THR A 232 4.67 7.74 -29.17
C THR A 232 5.81 6.84 -28.73
N VAL A 233 5.46 5.67 -28.21
CA VAL A 233 6.41 4.67 -27.74
C VAL A 233 6.11 3.35 -28.43
N TYR A 234 7.08 2.84 -29.18
CA TYR A 234 7.03 1.50 -29.76
C TYR A 234 7.74 0.52 -28.84
N TYR A 235 7.14 -0.66 -28.66
CA TYR A 235 7.70 -1.72 -27.83
C TYR A 235 9.07 -2.16 -28.38
N GLU A 236 9.12 -2.32 -29.69
CA GLU A 236 10.25 -2.75 -30.50
C GLU A 236 11.44 -1.79 -30.33
N ASP A 237 11.17 -0.49 -30.29
CA ASP A 237 12.19 0.55 -30.08
C ASP A 237 12.83 0.46 -28.69
N ILE A 238 12.05 0.21 -27.64
CA ILE A 238 12.58 0.08 -26.27
C ILE A 238 13.38 -1.22 -26.13
N VAL A 239 12.89 -2.31 -26.71
CA VAL A 239 13.57 -3.61 -26.66
C VAL A 239 14.92 -3.55 -27.38
N ARG A 240 14.95 -2.93 -28.56
CA ARG A 240 16.17 -2.77 -29.35
C ARG A 240 17.12 -1.74 -28.73
N ASN A 241 16.59 -0.65 -28.21
CA ASN A 241 17.38 0.41 -27.58
C ASN A 241 16.74 0.90 -26.28
N ARG A 242 17.26 0.41 -25.16
CA ARG A 242 16.74 0.73 -23.82
C ARG A 242 16.84 2.22 -23.47
N THR A 243 17.66 3.02 -24.16
CA THR A 243 17.71 4.47 -23.92
C THR A 243 16.40 5.17 -24.31
N ARG A 244 15.59 4.58 -25.20
CA ARG A 244 14.25 5.09 -25.56
C ARG A 244 13.30 5.15 -24.37
N LEU A 245 13.54 4.35 -23.34
CA LEU A 245 12.77 4.40 -22.10
C LEU A 245 12.99 5.71 -21.34
N LEU A 246 14.13 6.37 -21.52
CA LEU A 246 14.43 7.65 -20.88
C LEU A 246 13.48 8.74 -21.37
N ASP A 247 13.04 8.70 -22.63
CA ASP A 247 12.06 9.64 -23.19
C ASP A 247 10.74 9.59 -22.41
N ALA A 248 10.33 8.39 -21.97
CA ALA A 248 9.13 8.21 -21.14
C ALA A 248 9.33 8.74 -19.71
N LEU A 249 10.51 8.53 -19.10
CA LEU A 249 10.80 9.07 -17.75
C LEU A 249 10.87 10.60 -17.75
N ASP A 250 11.50 11.17 -18.78
CA ASP A 250 11.58 12.62 -18.98
C ASP A 250 10.20 13.22 -19.24
N PHE A 251 9.37 12.55 -20.05
CA PHE A 251 7.98 12.95 -20.27
C PHE A 251 7.20 13.02 -18.96
N LEU A 252 7.34 12.01 -18.11
CA LEU A 252 6.72 11.91 -16.78
C LEU A 252 7.36 12.83 -15.74
N GLY A 253 8.50 13.46 -16.03
CA GLY A 253 9.21 14.35 -15.10
C GLY A 253 9.75 13.65 -13.86
N VAL A 254 10.11 12.36 -13.98
CA VAL A 254 10.67 11.58 -12.87
C VAL A 254 12.16 11.31 -13.07
N PRO A 255 12.94 11.12 -11.99
CA PRO A 255 14.38 10.88 -12.12
C PRO A 255 14.71 9.67 -13.00
N ARG A 256 15.66 9.84 -13.92
CA ARG A 256 16.18 8.74 -14.74
C ARG A 256 16.79 7.66 -13.84
N ARG A 257 16.42 6.41 -14.06
CA ARG A 257 16.97 5.24 -13.38
C ARG A 257 16.72 3.97 -14.17
N GLU A 258 17.37 2.90 -13.77
CA GLU A 258 17.06 1.59 -14.30
C GLU A 258 15.67 1.14 -13.85
N LEU A 259 14.86 0.68 -14.80
CA LEU A 259 13.55 0.08 -14.57
C LEU A 259 13.62 -1.42 -14.84
N ALA A 260 12.86 -2.21 -14.09
CA ALA A 260 12.82 -3.65 -14.23
C ALA A 260 11.39 -4.16 -14.34
N SER A 261 11.20 -5.20 -15.15
CA SER A 261 9.92 -5.91 -15.26
C SER A 261 10.16 -7.40 -15.19
N ARG A 262 9.22 -8.11 -14.53
CA ARG A 262 9.17 -9.57 -14.51
C ARG A 262 8.39 -10.15 -15.68
N HIS A 263 7.75 -9.30 -16.50
CA HIS A 263 7.05 -9.76 -17.69
C HIS A 263 8.04 -10.27 -18.73
N VAL A 264 7.76 -11.45 -19.26
CA VAL A 264 8.56 -12.09 -20.31
C VAL A 264 7.80 -12.06 -21.63
N LYS A 265 8.53 -12.05 -22.74
CA LYS A 265 7.95 -12.18 -24.07
C LYS A 265 7.27 -13.55 -24.20
N ILE A 266 6.00 -13.55 -24.60
CA ILE A 266 5.19 -14.79 -24.70
C ILE A 266 5.51 -15.55 -26.00
N HIS A 267 5.84 -14.82 -27.06
CA HIS A 267 6.08 -15.35 -28.40
C HIS A 267 7.55 -15.14 -28.79
N THR A 268 8.36 -16.18 -28.67
CA THR A 268 9.81 -16.12 -28.92
C THR A 268 10.22 -16.71 -30.28
N LYS A 269 9.35 -17.50 -30.90
CA LYS A 269 9.60 -18.10 -32.23
C LYS A 269 9.36 -17.11 -33.38
N PRO A 270 9.98 -17.29 -34.56
CA PRO A 270 9.67 -16.51 -35.75
C PRO A 270 8.17 -16.55 -36.13
N LEU A 271 7.70 -15.49 -36.79
CA LEU A 271 6.29 -15.40 -37.25
C LEU A 271 5.89 -16.54 -38.19
N SER A 272 6.82 -17.07 -39.00
CA SER A 272 6.59 -18.21 -39.89
C SER A 272 6.18 -19.48 -39.15
N GLU A 273 6.68 -19.67 -37.93
CA GLU A 273 6.29 -20.78 -37.07
C GLU A 273 4.98 -20.52 -36.31
N GLN A 274 4.56 -19.25 -36.22
CA GLN A 274 3.42 -18.80 -35.42
C GLN A 274 2.15 -18.54 -36.24
N ILE A 275 2.21 -18.46 -37.56
CA ILE A 275 1.07 -18.21 -38.45
C ILE A 275 0.83 -19.43 -39.32
N GLU A 276 -0.41 -19.95 -39.35
CA GLU A 276 -0.73 -21.24 -39.99
C GLU A 276 -0.45 -21.20 -41.51
N ASN A 277 -0.91 -20.15 -42.18
CA ASN A 277 -0.75 -19.93 -43.61
C ASN A 277 0.32 -18.87 -43.93
N TRP A 278 1.52 -19.03 -43.35
CA TRP A 278 2.60 -18.04 -43.48
C TRP A 278 2.96 -17.70 -44.92
N ASP A 279 3.07 -18.69 -45.81
CA ASP A 279 3.49 -18.44 -47.20
C ASP A 279 2.48 -17.57 -47.97
N GLU A 280 1.18 -17.75 -47.71
CA GLU A 280 0.13 -16.90 -48.26
C GLU A 280 0.22 -15.47 -47.70
N VAL A 281 0.50 -15.33 -46.40
CA VAL A 281 0.66 -14.03 -45.71
C VAL A 281 1.91 -13.31 -46.21
N TYR A 282 3.03 -14.02 -46.35
CA TYR A 282 4.26 -13.51 -46.91
C TYR A 282 4.01 -12.96 -48.31
N SER A 283 3.39 -13.76 -49.18
CA SER A 283 3.05 -13.37 -50.55
C SER A 283 2.12 -12.15 -50.60
N ALA A 284 1.20 -12.02 -49.64
CA ALA A 284 0.27 -10.90 -49.56
C ALA A 284 0.91 -9.59 -49.07
N LEU A 285 1.98 -9.66 -48.27
CA LEU A 285 2.65 -8.48 -47.71
C LEU A 285 3.94 -8.08 -48.44
N ASN A 286 4.60 -9.02 -49.10
CA ASN A 286 5.85 -8.79 -49.81
C ASN A 286 5.68 -7.74 -50.92
N GLY A 287 6.57 -6.76 -50.98
CA GLY A 287 6.49 -5.64 -51.93
C GLY A 287 5.37 -4.63 -51.63
N THR A 288 4.70 -4.72 -50.48
CA THR A 288 3.75 -3.71 -50.01
C THR A 288 4.39 -2.81 -48.95
N GLN A 289 3.74 -1.69 -48.59
CA GLN A 289 4.20 -0.84 -47.46
C GLN A 289 4.28 -1.57 -46.11
N TYR A 290 3.68 -2.76 -46.03
CA TYR A 290 3.64 -3.62 -44.84
C TYR A 290 4.70 -4.72 -44.84
N GLU A 291 5.60 -4.74 -45.82
CA GLU A 291 6.71 -5.70 -45.91
C GLU A 291 7.59 -5.69 -44.65
N GLY A 292 7.69 -4.53 -43.96
CA GLY A 292 8.41 -4.42 -42.68
C GLY A 292 7.97 -5.43 -41.61
N PHE A 293 6.70 -5.87 -41.63
CA PHE A 293 6.20 -6.89 -40.70
C PHE A 293 6.75 -8.29 -40.97
N LEU A 294 7.26 -8.56 -42.17
CA LEU A 294 7.85 -9.85 -42.53
C LEU A 294 9.26 -10.01 -41.96
N ASN A 295 9.97 -8.89 -41.81
CA ASN A 295 11.39 -8.84 -41.45
C ASN A 295 11.62 -8.41 -40.00
N ALA A 296 10.59 -8.47 -39.14
CA ALA A 296 10.71 -8.06 -37.75
C ALA A 296 11.83 -8.85 -37.07
N ALA A 297 13.00 -8.20 -36.93
CA ALA A 297 14.22 -8.73 -36.36
C ALA A 297 14.09 -9.06 -34.85
N ASP A 298 12.93 -8.80 -34.26
CA ASP A 298 12.61 -9.08 -32.85
C ASP A 298 12.56 -10.58 -32.52
N TYR A 299 12.76 -11.46 -33.50
CA TYR A 299 12.71 -12.92 -33.34
C TYR A 299 14.06 -13.62 -33.55
N THR A 300 15.16 -12.86 -33.68
CA THR A 300 16.54 -13.38 -33.74
C THR A 300 17.40 -12.78 -32.64
#